data_AF-A0AAX1WQK7-F1
#
_entry.id   AF-A0AAX1WQK7-F1
#
_cell.length_a   1.000
_cell.length_b   1.000
_cell.length_c   1.000
_cell.angle_alpha   90.00
_cell.angle_beta   90.00
_cell.angle_gamma   90.00
#
_symmetry.space_group_name_H-M   'P 1'
#
loop_
_entity.id
_entity.type
_entity.pdbx_description
1 polymer ?
#
loop_
_entity_poly.entity_id
_entity_poly.type
_entity_poly.pdbx_seq_one_letter_code
_entity_poly.pdbx_strand_id
1 'polypeptide(L)'
;MQFRKTVSVLALGLSLAVGVQAQGKKVEFPKGLQWQTMDMLAFDYSYSGYEGTPESRKLAAAIWGPTLKSFPARDGDKKYPAFVNITTFEAGGNRYIFTILSAASLAYPQCEDPPNSSAIHTPIYAICPMRVVIQSLSGGQATQQDFPRYCNITSNEEDQPKSRNYEQVAFDAKNRMAYVRVVQYGKPAPECNRAIKLP
;
A
#
# COMPACT_ATOMS: atom_id res chain seq x y z
N MET A 1 4.46 35.96 -64.67
CA MET A 1 5.30 34.80 -64.30
C MET A 1 6.06 35.15 -63.03
N GLN A 2 6.10 34.23 -62.05
CA GLN A 2 7.02 34.19 -60.89
C GLN A 2 6.79 35.24 -59.77
N PHE A 3 6.89 34.98 -58.46
CA PHE A 3 6.96 33.77 -57.63
C PHE A 3 6.51 34.20 -56.20
N ARG A 4 5.73 33.36 -55.53
CA ARG A 4 5.35 33.47 -54.11
C ARG A 4 6.58 33.37 -53.19
N LYS A 5 6.58 34.05 -52.04
CA LYS A 5 7.19 33.54 -50.80
C LYS A 5 6.31 33.85 -49.59
N THR A 6 5.53 32.83 -49.21
CA THR A 6 4.89 32.69 -47.91
C THR A 6 5.95 32.37 -46.86
N VAL A 7 6.06 33.19 -45.82
CA VAL A 7 6.88 32.88 -44.64
C VAL A 7 5.98 32.10 -43.67
N SER A 8 6.29 30.81 -43.50
CA SER A 8 5.69 29.97 -42.46
C SER A 8 6.41 30.23 -41.15
N VAL A 9 5.70 30.72 -40.13
CA VAL A 9 6.21 30.81 -38.76
C VAL A 9 5.99 29.45 -38.11
N LEU A 10 7.09 28.72 -37.84
CA LEU A 10 7.09 27.53 -37.02
C LEU A 10 6.63 27.89 -35.60
N ALA A 11 5.48 27.35 -35.18
CA ALA A 11 5.10 27.34 -33.77
C ALA A 11 6.01 26.32 -33.05
N LEU A 12 6.89 26.81 -32.17
CA LEU A 12 7.63 25.95 -31.25
C LEU A 12 6.65 25.22 -30.34
N GLY A 13 6.69 23.89 -30.39
CA GLY A 13 5.94 23.03 -29.49
C GLY A 13 6.36 23.25 -28.04
N LEU A 14 5.39 23.55 -27.18
CA LEU A 14 5.57 23.41 -25.74
C LEU A 14 5.74 21.92 -25.43
N SER A 15 6.98 21.49 -25.20
CA SER A 15 7.25 20.21 -24.55
C SER A 15 6.64 20.26 -23.14
N LEU A 16 5.60 19.45 -22.92
CA LEU A 16 5.10 19.11 -21.59
C LEU A 16 6.25 18.49 -20.81
N ALA A 17 6.84 19.27 -19.91
CA ALA A 17 7.73 18.75 -18.90
C ALA A 17 6.91 17.75 -18.06
N VAL A 18 7.14 16.46 -18.30
CA VAL A 18 6.72 15.40 -17.39
C VAL A 18 7.42 15.70 -16.08
N GLY A 19 6.67 16.23 -15.11
CA GLY A 19 7.16 16.48 -13.78
C GLY A 19 7.67 15.18 -13.19
N VAL A 20 8.99 15.04 -13.15
CA VAL A 20 9.66 14.07 -12.30
C VAL A 20 9.21 14.40 -10.88
N GLN A 21 8.30 13.59 -10.31
CA GLN A 21 7.97 13.70 -8.90
C GLN A 21 9.27 13.49 -8.12
N ALA A 22 9.81 14.60 -7.64
CA ALA A 22 10.97 14.64 -6.77
C ALA A 22 10.81 13.58 -5.68
N GLN A 23 11.87 12.80 -5.46
CA GLN A 23 12.01 11.90 -4.32
C GLN A 23 11.53 12.64 -3.07
N GLY A 24 10.39 12.19 -2.53
CA GLY A 24 9.56 12.97 -1.63
C GLY A 24 10.31 13.43 -0.38
N LYS A 25 10.02 14.66 0.07
CA LYS A 25 10.45 15.17 1.38
C LYS A 25 10.15 14.10 2.43
N LYS A 26 11.13 13.80 3.28
CA LYS A 26 10.98 12.92 4.43
C LYS A 26 9.76 13.38 5.24
N VAL A 27 8.76 12.50 5.38
CA VAL A 27 7.55 12.81 6.14
C VAL A 27 7.91 12.83 7.61
N GLU A 28 7.76 13.99 8.24
CA GLU A 28 7.81 14.14 9.69
C GLU A 28 6.41 13.97 10.27
N PHE A 29 6.29 13.16 11.31
CA PHE A 29 5.02 12.90 11.94
C PHE A 29 4.71 13.92 13.04
N PRO A 30 3.47 14.42 13.13
CA PRO A 30 3.02 15.18 14.29
C PRO A 30 3.24 14.41 15.61
N LYS A 31 3.45 15.15 16.70
CA LYS A 31 3.50 14.57 18.04
C LYS A 31 2.12 14.08 18.47
N GLY A 32 2.07 13.03 19.29
CA GLY A 32 0.83 12.54 19.90
C GLY A 32 -0.06 11.65 19.03
N LEU A 33 0.41 11.25 17.83
CA LEU A 33 -0.32 10.29 17.00
C LEU A 33 -0.57 8.97 17.73
N GLN A 34 -1.81 8.49 17.66
CA GLN A 34 -2.20 7.18 18.14
C GLN A 34 -2.05 6.16 17.01
N TRP A 35 -1.12 5.22 17.19
CA TRP A 35 -0.76 4.25 16.17
C TRP A 35 -1.52 2.94 16.38
N GLN A 36 -2.11 2.44 15.30
CA GLN A 36 -2.74 1.13 15.25
C GLN A 36 -1.93 0.23 14.31
N THR A 37 -1.53 -0.94 14.81
CA THR A 37 -0.87 -1.96 14.01
C THR A 37 -1.85 -2.58 13.04
N MET A 38 -1.40 -2.82 11.81
CA MET A 38 -2.20 -3.51 10.80
C MET A 38 -2.20 -5.02 11.08
N ASP A 39 -3.37 -5.65 10.97
CA ASP A 39 -3.49 -7.10 10.98
C ASP A 39 -2.82 -7.66 9.72
N MET A 40 -1.95 -8.64 9.88
CA MET A 40 -1.31 -9.38 8.79
C MET A 40 -2.09 -10.67 8.52
N LEU A 41 -2.68 -10.75 7.33
CA LEU A 41 -3.54 -11.85 6.89
C LEU A 41 -2.87 -12.61 5.75
N ALA A 42 -3.05 -13.93 5.71
CA ALA A 42 -2.69 -14.72 4.54
C ALA A 42 -3.89 -15.44 3.92
N PHE A 43 -3.86 -15.53 2.59
CA PHE A 43 -4.76 -16.26 1.70
C PHE A 43 -3.94 -17.28 0.92
N ASP A 44 -4.50 -18.48 0.74
CA ASP A 44 -3.84 -19.60 0.06
C ASP A 44 -2.44 -19.94 0.63
N TYR A 45 -2.30 -19.80 1.96
CA TYR A 45 -1.09 -20.04 2.75
C TYR A 45 -1.47 -20.70 4.08
N SER A 46 -0.73 -21.73 4.50
CA SER A 46 -1.14 -22.65 5.57
C SER A 46 -0.31 -22.58 6.86
N TYR A 47 0.58 -21.59 7.00
CA TYR A 47 1.32 -21.39 8.24
C TYR A 47 0.54 -20.53 9.22
N SER A 48 0.69 -20.85 10.51
CA SER A 48 0.05 -20.11 11.60
C SER A 48 0.64 -18.72 11.78
N GLY A 49 -0.12 -17.84 12.40
CA GLY A 49 0.29 -16.47 12.74
C GLY A 49 -0.11 -15.42 11.71
N TYR A 50 -0.87 -15.81 10.68
CA TYR A 50 -1.40 -14.95 9.62
C TYR A 50 -2.94 -14.85 9.64
N GLU A 51 -3.57 -15.10 10.79
CA GLU A 51 -5.01 -15.23 10.89
C GLU A 51 -5.72 -13.88 10.96
N GLY A 52 -5.10 -12.89 11.62
CA GLY A 52 -5.69 -11.61 12.04
C GLY A 52 -7.00 -11.82 12.83
N THR A 53 -7.83 -10.78 12.93
CA THR A 53 -9.20 -10.96 13.46
C THR A 53 -10.14 -11.53 12.39
N PRO A 54 -11.19 -12.29 12.77
CA PRO A 54 -12.22 -12.75 11.83
C PRO A 54 -12.84 -11.61 11.01
N GLU A 55 -13.04 -10.46 11.63
CA GLU A 55 -13.57 -9.24 11.03
C GLU A 55 -12.62 -8.69 9.96
N SER A 56 -11.32 -8.55 10.28
CA SER A 56 -10.30 -8.14 9.33
C SER A 56 -10.21 -9.10 8.15
N ARG A 57 -10.26 -10.42 8.39
CA ARG A 57 -10.22 -11.43 7.32
C ARG A 57 -11.43 -11.32 6.39
N LYS A 58 -12.63 -11.18 6.95
CA LYS A 58 -13.86 -10.97 6.16
C LYS A 58 -13.76 -9.70 5.32
N LEU A 59 -13.26 -8.62 5.89
CA LEU A 59 -13.12 -7.33 5.22
C LEU A 59 -12.09 -7.37 4.08
N ALA A 60 -10.91 -7.94 4.34
CA ALA A 60 -9.89 -8.16 3.33
C ALA A 60 -10.42 -9.02 2.17
N ALA A 61 -11.15 -10.09 2.46
CA ALA A 61 -11.78 -10.93 1.43
C ALA A 61 -12.81 -10.16 0.59
N ALA A 62 -13.57 -9.25 1.19
CA ALA A 62 -14.54 -8.42 0.48
C ALA A 62 -13.85 -7.40 -0.46
N ILE A 63 -12.73 -6.82 -0.05
CA ILE A 63 -11.99 -5.81 -0.83
C ILE A 63 -11.14 -6.46 -1.93
N TRP A 64 -10.39 -7.50 -1.58
CA TRP A 64 -9.38 -8.10 -2.46
C TRP A 64 -9.85 -9.38 -3.15
N GLY A 65 -11.02 -9.92 -2.80
CA GLY A 65 -11.53 -11.17 -3.36
C GLY A 65 -11.51 -11.24 -4.90
N PRO A 66 -11.95 -10.20 -5.63
CA PRO A 66 -11.84 -10.18 -7.09
C PRO A 66 -10.40 -10.28 -7.59
N THR A 67 -9.46 -9.54 -6.97
CA THR A 67 -8.02 -9.56 -7.30
C THR A 67 -7.39 -10.92 -6.99
N LEU A 68 -7.68 -11.50 -5.83
CA LEU A 68 -7.18 -12.83 -5.44
C LEU A 68 -7.68 -13.94 -6.37
N LYS A 69 -8.91 -13.80 -6.89
CA LYS A 69 -9.47 -14.74 -7.87
C LYS A 69 -8.86 -14.59 -9.26
N SER A 70 -8.32 -13.42 -9.60
CA SER A 70 -7.67 -13.18 -10.89
C SER A 70 -6.21 -13.61 -10.94
N PHE A 71 -5.63 -14.06 -9.82
CA PHE A 71 -4.25 -14.55 -9.82
C PHE A 71 -4.09 -15.76 -10.74
N PRO A 72 -2.96 -15.85 -11.47
CA PRO A 72 -2.68 -17.01 -12.28
C PRO A 72 -2.60 -18.27 -11.42
N ALA A 73 -2.85 -19.42 -12.02
CA ALA A 73 -2.60 -20.69 -11.37
C ALA A 73 -1.10 -20.83 -11.05
N ARG A 74 -0.80 -21.43 -9.90
CA ARG A 74 0.51 -21.88 -9.47
C ARG A 74 0.50 -23.40 -9.60
N ASP A 75 1.47 -23.97 -10.32
CA ASP A 75 1.69 -25.41 -10.52
C ASP A 75 0.47 -26.32 -10.25
N GLY A 76 -0.30 -26.61 -11.30
CA GLY A 76 -1.59 -27.30 -11.20
C GLY A 76 -2.70 -26.36 -10.73
N ASP A 77 -3.54 -26.82 -9.80
CA ASP A 77 -4.72 -26.08 -9.29
C ASP A 77 -4.41 -25.21 -8.06
N LYS A 78 -3.14 -25.02 -7.69
CA LYS A 78 -2.78 -24.21 -6.51
C LYS A 78 -2.83 -22.74 -6.87
N LYS A 79 -3.16 -21.90 -5.89
CA LYS A 79 -3.05 -20.44 -6.03
C LYS A 79 -1.71 -19.94 -5.49
N TYR A 80 -1.33 -18.75 -5.92
CA TYR A 80 -0.23 -18.02 -5.28
C TYR A 80 -0.65 -17.58 -3.87
N PRO A 81 0.19 -17.81 -2.85
CA PRO A 81 0.02 -17.19 -1.56
C PRO A 81 -0.09 -15.68 -1.70
N ALA A 82 -1.03 -15.10 -0.96
CA ALA A 82 -1.24 -13.66 -0.92
C ALA A 82 -1.34 -13.20 0.52
N PHE A 83 -0.77 -12.04 0.78
CA PHE A 83 -0.72 -11.44 2.11
C PHE A 83 -1.44 -10.09 2.06
N VAL A 84 -2.29 -9.85 3.04
CA VAL A 84 -3.03 -8.60 3.16
C VAL A 84 -2.79 -8.02 4.53
N ASN A 85 -2.26 -6.81 4.57
CA ASN A 85 -2.20 -6.03 5.79
C ASN A 85 -3.39 -5.09 5.82
N ILE A 86 -4.10 -5.01 6.95
CA ILE A 86 -5.34 -4.23 7.04
C ILE A 86 -5.54 -3.60 8.43
N THR A 87 -6.08 -2.39 8.44
CA THR A 87 -6.57 -1.75 9.67
C THR A 87 -7.76 -0.84 9.35
N THR A 88 -8.57 -0.55 10.36
CA THR A 88 -9.77 0.27 10.22
C THR A 88 -9.83 1.39 11.27
N PHE A 89 -10.45 2.49 10.89
CA PHE A 89 -10.78 3.61 11.77
C PHE A 89 -12.21 4.06 11.49
N GLU A 90 -12.93 4.51 12.52
CA GLU A 90 -14.25 5.09 12.36
C GLU A 90 -14.23 6.54 12.84
N ALA A 91 -14.69 7.46 11.99
CA ALA A 91 -14.78 8.87 12.32
C ALA A 91 -15.76 9.60 11.39
N GLY A 92 -16.47 10.60 11.92
CA GLY A 92 -17.31 11.49 11.12
C GLY A 92 -18.38 10.76 10.29
N GLY A 93 -18.94 9.66 10.82
CA GLY A 93 -19.95 8.85 10.11
C GLY A 93 -19.39 7.91 9.04
N ASN A 94 -18.07 7.80 8.91
CA ASN A 94 -17.41 6.91 7.94
C ASN A 94 -16.51 5.89 8.63
N ARG A 95 -16.35 4.74 7.97
CA ARG A 95 -15.28 3.77 8.22
C ARG A 95 -14.20 3.94 7.15
N TYR A 96 -12.97 4.13 7.58
CA TYR A 96 -11.77 4.23 6.77
C TYR A 96 -10.99 2.93 6.90
N ILE A 97 -10.70 2.29 5.79
CA ILE A 97 -10.04 0.99 5.74
C ILE A 97 -8.74 1.17 4.97
N PHE A 98 -7.62 0.95 5.63
CA PHE A 98 -6.30 1.01 5.04
C PHE A 98 -5.82 -0.40 4.82
N THR A 99 -5.43 -0.74 3.60
CA THR A 99 -5.01 -2.10 3.28
C THR A 99 -3.97 -2.14 2.18
N ILE A 100 -3.02 -3.07 2.30
CA ILE A 100 -2.02 -3.38 1.27
C ILE A 100 -2.14 -4.87 0.96
N LEU A 101 -2.17 -5.21 -0.32
CA LEU A 101 -2.04 -6.57 -0.83
C LEU A 101 -0.60 -6.77 -1.33
N SER A 102 -0.01 -7.91 -1.03
CA SER A 102 1.26 -8.36 -1.57
C SER A 102 1.18 -9.85 -1.94
N ALA A 103 1.84 -10.21 -3.02
CA ALA A 103 2.01 -11.58 -3.48
C ALA A 103 3.27 -11.62 -4.35
N ALA A 104 3.67 -12.81 -4.80
CA ALA A 104 4.77 -12.94 -5.76
C ALA A 104 4.54 -12.01 -6.97
N SER A 105 5.59 -11.34 -7.45
CA SER A 105 5.51 -10.34 -8.53
C SER A 105 4.89 -10.87 -9.82
N LEU A 106 4.98 -12.17 -10.10
CA LEU A 106 4.28 -12.82 -11.22
C LEU A 106 2.75 -12.82 -11.07
N ALA A 107 2.24 -12.93 -9.84
CA ALA A 107 0.81 -12.93 -9.54
C ALA A 107 0.25 -11.52 -9.28
N TYR A 108 1.07 -10.66 -8.67
CA TYR A 108 0.70 -9.29 -8.35
C TYR A 108 1.84 -8.31 -8.67
N PRO A 109 1.99 -7.89 -9.94
CA PRO A 109 3.14 -7.09 -10.41
C PRO A 109 3.10 -5.63 -9.93
N GLN A 110 2.11 -5.26 -9.12
CA GLN A 110 2.00 -3.90 -8.56
C GLN A 110 2.97 -3.68 -7.39
N CYS A 111 3.54 -4.76 -6.84
CA CYS A 111 4.54 -4.70 -5.78
C CYS A 111 5.96 -4.85 -6.35
N GLU A 112 6.89 -4.05 -5.83
CA GLU A 112 8.33 -4.24 -5.99
C GLU A 112 8.82 -5.15 -4.85
N ASP A 113 9.44 -6.29 -5.19
CA ASP A 113 9.99 -7.24 -4.22
C ASP A 113 11.11 -6.60 -3.36
N PRO A 114 11.29 -7.01 -2.09
CA PRO A 114 12.40 -6.53 -1.27
C PRO A 114 13.76 -6.90 -1.89
N PRO A 115 14.83 -6.14 -1.61
CA PRO A 115 16.18 -6.49 -2.06
C PRO A 115 16.60 -7.88 -1.54
N ASN A 116 17.09 -8.74 -2.42
CA ASN A 116 17.66 -10.03 -2.02
C ASN A 116 19.09 -9.85 -1.50
N SER A 117 19.28 -9.85 -0.18
CA SER A 117 20.59 -9.70 0.44
C SER A 117 20.66 -10.36 1.83
N SER A 118 21.82 -10.94 2.16
CA SER A 118 22.10 -11.57 3.46
C SER A 118 22.56 -10.57 4.53
N ALA A 119 22.68 -9.28 4.19
CA ALA A 119 23.09 -8.26 5.16
C ALA A 119 22.00 -8.06 6.23
N ILE A 120 22.43 -7.94 7.49
CA ILE A 120 21.56 -7.86 8.69
C ILE A 120 20.60 -6.66 8.74
N HIS A 121 20.77 -5.68 7.85
CA HIS A 121 19.94 -4.47 7.77
C HIS A 121 19.24 -4.31 6.42
N THR A 122 19.22 -5.39 5.63
CA THR A 122 18.49 -5.40 4.36
C THR A 122 17.01 -5.15 4.64
N PRO A 123 16.37 -4.22 3.92
CA PRO A 123 14.91 -4.08 3.92
C PRO A 123 14.21 -5.40 3.61
N ILE A 124 13.24 -5.78 4.45
CA ILE A 124 12.40 -6.97 4.22
C ILE A 124 11.00 -6.60 3.71
N TYR A 125 10.75 -5.30 3.53
CA TYR A 125 9.49 -4.82 3.01
C TYR A 125 9.50 -4.78 1.48
N ALA A 126 8.39 -5.21 0.87
CA ALA A 126 8.06 -4.89 -0.51
C ALA A 126 7.59 -3.43 -0.62
N ILE A 127 7.59 -2.86 -1.83
CA ILE A 127 6.96 -1.57 -2.11
C ILE A 127 5.68 -1.81 -2.91
N CYS A 128 4.53 -1.63 -2.29
CA CYS A 128 3.21 -1.90 -2.85
C CYS A 128 2.30 -0.67 -2.82
N PRO A 129 1.19 -0.63 -3.58
CA PRO A 129 0.15 0.36 -3.39
C PRO A 129 -0.60 0.13 -2.07
N MET A 130 -0.89 1.21 -1.34
CA MET A 130 -1.88 1.20 -0.26
C MET A 130 -3.24 1.58 -0.81
N ARG A 131 -4.21 0.70 -0.63
CA ARG A 131 -5.61 0.97 -0.91
C ARG A 131 -6.28 1.57 0.32
N VAL A 132 -7.01 2.66 0.12
CA VAL A 132 -7.91 3.22 1.13
C VAL A 132 -9.34 3.08 0.63
N VAL A 133 -10.19 2.42 1.42
CA VAL A 133 -11.63 2.33 1.19
C VAL A 133 -12.34 3.18 2.24
N ILE A 134 -13.25 4.06 1.79
CA ILE A 134 -14.07 4.89 2.66
C ILE A 134 -15.52 4.44 2.49
N GLN A 135 -16.14 4.03 3.59
CA GLN A 135 -17.51 3.51 3.63
C GLN A 135 -18.35 4.34 4.58
N SER A 136 -19.51 4.81 4.12
CA SER A 136 -20.49 5.44 5.02
C SER A 136 -21.05 4.42 6.01
N LEU A 137 -21.06 4.76 7.30
CA LEU A 137 -21.66 3.93 8.35
C LEU A 137 -23.20 3.89 8.23
N SER A 138 -23.82 4.87 7.58
CA SER A 138 -25.27 4.87 7.30
C SER A 138 -25.65 4.04 6.08
N GLY A 139 -24.69 3.37 5.43
CA GLY A 139 -24.87 2.70 4.15
C GLY A 139 -24.64 3.64 2.95
N GLY A 140 -24.46 3.05 1.78
CA GLY A 140 -24.16 3.75 0.53
C GLY A 140 -22.98 3.15 -0.23
N GLN A 141 -22.61 3.78 -1.34
CA GLN A 141 -21.48 3.35 -2.15
C GLN A 141 -20.15 3.66 -1.44
N ALA A 142 -19.26 2.67 -1.39
CA ALA A 142 -17.89 2.87 -0.92
C ALA A 142 -17.05 3.58 -1.99
N THR A 143 -16.17 4.49 -1.58
CA THR A 143 -15.11 5.00 -2.45
C THR A 143 -13.82 4.26 -2.16
N GLN A 144 -13.00 4.07 -3.20
CA GLN A 144 -11.72 3.40 -3.11
C GLN A 144 -10.67 4.20 -3.87
N GLN A 145 -9.49 4.33 -3.28
CA GLN A 145 -8.34 4.96 -3.92
C GLN A 145 -7.06 4.20 -3.57
N ASP A 146 -6.23 3.97 -4.59
CA ASP A 146 -4.92 3.36 -4.43
C ASP A 146 -3.84 4.47 -4.42
N PHE A 147 -2.98 4.42 -3.42
CA PHE A 147 -1.85 5.34 -3.24
C PHE A 147 -0.55 4.56 -3.47
N PRO A 148 0.32 4.99 -4.39
CA PRO A 148 1.49 4.22 -4.76
C PRO A 148 2.61 4.33 -3.72
N ARG A 149 3.53 3.36 -3.72
CA ARG A 149 4.83 3.38 -3.02
C ARG A 149 4.78 3.36 -1.48
N TYR A 150 4.11 2.36 -0.91
CA TYR A 150 4.08 2.06 0.52
C TYR A 150 4.88 0.80 0.83
N CYS A 151 5.68 0.85 1.89
CA CYS A 151 6.38 -0.32 2.37
C CYS A 151 5.39 -1.31 2.97
N ASN A 152 5.55 -2.60 2.63
CA ASN A 152 4.73 -3.68 3.14
C ASN A 152 5.59 -4.87 3.61
N ILE A 153 5.45 -5.23 4.88
CA ILE A 153 6.08 -6.37 5.53
C ILE A 153 5.06 -7.48 5.65
N THR A 154 5.40 -8.68 5.16
CA THR A 154 4.56 -9.87 5.24
C THR A 154 5.27 -11.03 5.94
N SER A 155 6.40 -10.76 6.57
CA SER A 155 7.19 -11.77 7.29
C SER A 155 6.63 -12.01 8.69
N ASN A 156 6.48 -13.29 9.01
CA ASN A 156 6.18 -13.78 10.35
C ASN A 156 6.94 -15.11 10.60
N GLU A 157 8.13 -15.21 10.02
CA GLU A 157 9.05 -16.32 10.24
C GLU A 157 9.69 -16.22 11.64
N GLU A 158 10.29 -17.30 12.13
CA GLU A 158 10.86 -17.36 13.48
C GLU A 158 11.95 -16.30 13.72
N ASP A 159 12.81 -16.07 12.72
CA ASP A 159 13.89 -15.08 12.73
C ASP A 159 13.39 -13.66 12.41
N GLN A 160 12.20 -13.55 11.80
CA GLN A 160 11.56 -12.30 11.39
C GLN A 160 10.10 -12.22 11.87
N PRO A 161 9.84 -12.31 13.19
CA PRO A 161 8.49 -12.40 13.70
C PRO A 161 7.72 -11.09 13.51
N LYS A 162 6.40 -11.18 13.27
CA LYS A 162 5.54 -10.00 13.09
C LYS A 162 5.48 -9.07 14.31
N SER A 163 5.90 -9.55 15.49
CA SER A 163 6.03 -8.72 16.70
C SER A 163 7.16 -7.69 16.61
N ARG A 164 8.08 -7.85 15.66
CA ARG A 164 9.20 -6.92 15.38
C ARG A 164 9.15 -6.34 13.97
N ASN A 165 8.27 -6.85 13.13
CA ASN A 165 8.17 -6.55 11.70
C ASN A 165 6.70 -6.30 11.36
N TYR A 166 6.27 -5.04 11.35
CA TYR A 166 4.87 -4.68 11.19
C TYR A 166 4.70 -3.24 10.69
N GLU A 167 3.55 -2.96 10.10
CA GLU A 167 3.14 -1.61 9.75
C GLU A 167 2.10 -1.06 10.71
N GLN A 168 2.08 0.26 10.81
CA GLN A 168 1.11 0.97 11.61
C GLN A 168 0.55 2.16 10.84
N VAL A 169 -0.70 2.46 11.14
CA VAL A 169 -1.39 3.65 10.67
C VAL A 169 -1.81 4.48 11.88
N ALA A 170 -1.69 5.79 11.78
CA ALA A 170 -2.35 6.73 12.66
C ALA A 170 -3.30 7.60 11.83
N PHE A 171 -4.52 7.80 12.29
CA PHE A 171 -5.52 8.60 11.57
C PHE A 171 -5.94 9.83 12.36
N ASP A 172 -5.66 11.01 11.80
CA ASP A 172 -6.14 12.29 12.26
C ASP A 172 -7.40 12.66 11.48
N ALA A 173 -8.55 12.30 12.05
CA ALA A 173 -9.85 12.55 11.45
C ALA A 173 -10.16 14.05 11.29
N LYS A 174 -9.68 14.90 12.21
CA LYS A 174 -9.91 16.35 12.17
C LYS A 174 -9.29 16.96 10.91
N ASN A 175 -8.07 16.54 10.59
CA ASN A 175 -7.36 17.03 9.42
C ASN A 175 -7.52 16.11 8.19
N ARG A 176 -8.24 14.98 8.31
CA ARG A 176 -8.34 13.95 7.26
C ARG A 176 -6.97 13.51 6.75
N MET A 177 -6.05 13.29 7.69
CA MET A 177 -4.69 12.88 7.41
C MET A 177 -4.45 11.50 8.01
N ALA A 178 -3.98 10.56 7.20
CA ALA A 178 -3.43 9.31 7.70
C ALA A 178 -1.91 9.34 7.61
N TYR A 179 -1.24 8.76 8.59
CA TYR A 179 0.21 8.61 8.64
C TYR A 179 0.52 7.13 8.69
N VAL A 180 1.44 6.68 7.85
CA VAL A 180 1.83 5.28 7.74
C VAL A 180 3.31 5.17 8.08
N ARG A 181 3.63 4.20 8.94
CA ARG A 181 5.02 3.86 9.29
C ARG A 181 5.22 2.36 9.29
N VAL A 182 6.47 1.97 9.15
CA VAL A 182 6.91 0.58 9.27
C VAL A 182 7.92 0.46 10.41
N VAL A 183 7.81 -0.64 11.15
CA VAL A 183 8.81 -1.12 12.10
C VAL A 183 9.43 -2.38 11.53
N GLN A 184 10.74 -2.38 11.37
CA GLN A 184 11.54 -3.50 10.90
C GLN A 184 12.60 -3.83 11.95
N TYR A 185 12.74 -5.10 12.29
CA TYR A 185 13.65 -5.58 13.33
C TYR A 185 13.48 -4.88 14.69
N GLY A 186 12.27 -4.39 14.98
CA GLY A 186 11.94 -3.63 16.19
C GLY A 186 12.36 -2.15 16.16
N LYS A 187 12.79 -1.63 15.01
CA LYS A 187 13.15 -0.22 14.82
C LYS A 187 12.27 0.43 13.75
N PRO A 188 11.89 1.71 13.89
CA PRO A 188 11.23 2.43 12.80
C PRO A 188 12.10 2.44 11.53
N ALA A 189 11.48 2.33 10.37
CA ALA A 189 12.09 2.51 9.05
C ALA A 189 11.64 3.87 8.48
N PRO A 190 12.37 4.98 8.72
CA PRO A 190 11.91 6.34 8.40
C PRO A 190 11.70 6.58 6.90
N GLU A 191 12.41 5.87 6.04
CA GLU A 191 12.27 5.87 4.59
C GLU A 191 10.89 5.38 4.12
N CYS A 192 10.21 4.59 4.96
CA CYS A 192 8.85 4.11 4.73
C CYS A 192 7.77 5.07 5.23
N ASN A 193 8.13 6.16 5.90
CA ASN A 193 7.15 7.11 6.41
C ASN A 193 6.38 7.76 5.26
N ARG A 194 5.06 7.70 5.31
CA ARG A 194 4.14 8.30 4.34
C ARG A 194 3.01 9.03 5.05
N ALA A 195 2.41 9.98 4.35
CA ALA A 195 1.20 10.66 4.78
C ALA A 195 0.20 10.68 3.62
N ILE A 196 -1.07 10.46 3.93
CA ILE A 196 -2.18 10.47 2.98
C ILE A 196 -3.15 11.56 3.40
N LYS A 197 -3.45 12.48 2.49
CA LYS A 197 -4.61 13.37 2.62
C LYS A 197 -5.82 12.68 2.03
N LEU A 198 -6.84 12.48 2.85
CA LEU A 198 -8.11 11.85 2.44
C LEU A 198 -9.13 12.92 2.00
N PRO A 199 -10.04 12.54 1.08
CA PRO A 199 -11.02 13.46 0.49
C PRO A 199 -12.05 14.00 1.49
#